data_AF-A0AAW1U034-F1
#
_entry.id   AF-A0AAW1U034-F1
#
_cell.length_a   1.000
_cell.length_b   1.000
_cell.length_c   1.000
_cell.angle_alpha   90.00
_cell.angle_beta   90.00
_cell.angle_gamma   90.00
#
_symmetry.space_group_name_H-M   'P 1'
#
loop_
_entity.id
_entity.type
_entity.pdbx_description
1 polymer ?
#
loop_
_entity_poly.entity_id
_entity_poly.type
_entity_poly.pdbx_seq_one_letter_code
_entity_poly.pdbx_strand_id
1 'polypeptide(L)'
;MVAQTSIHLLNSPDIDNADTPMTVKNRDFIFVEYHINKKIYKYAAHVRHFDEKGEEIRVTSLKISNEDGTLFKINENDMSDGKWEQTLTILPVPNICMKGNRVFYKFPKPVDLFEK
;
A
#
# COMPACT_ATOMS: atom_id res chain seq x y z
N MET A 1 -51.22 -39.82 2.83
CA MET A 1 -49.77 -39.87 3.13
C MET A 1 -49.18 -38.52 2.73
N VAL A 2 -48.40 -37.93 3.62
CA VAL A 2 -47.98 -36.53 3.63
C VAL A 2 -46.59 -36.39 3.01
N ALA A 3 -46.39 -35.39 2.17
CA ALA A 3 -45.15 -34.61 1.96
C ALA A 3 -45.47 -33.52 0.90
N GLN A 4 -45.73 -32.25 1.23
CA GLN A 4 -44.80 -31.20 1.70
C GLN A 4 -43.55 -31.04 0.80
N THR A 5 -43.57 -29.99 -0.05
CA THR A 5 -42.67 -28.79 -0.04
C THR A 5 -41.27 -29.09 -0.60
N SER A 6 -40.59 -28.28 -1.41
CA SER A 6 -40.57 -26.84 -1.63
C SER A 6 -39.90 -26.57 -2.99
N ILE A 7 -40.28 -25.47 -3.64
CA ILE A 7 -39.60 -24.93 -4.82
C ILE A 7 -38.25 -24.37 -4.34
N HIS A 8 -37.13 -24.94 -4.76
CA HIS A 8 -35.82 -24.33 -4.52
C HIS A 8 -35.65 -23.14 -5.48
N LEU A 9 -35.80 -21.94 -4.93
CA LEU A 9 -35.44 -20.67 -5.57
C LEU A 9 -33.96 -20.68 -5.95
N LEU A 10 -33.70 -20.43 -7.24
CA LEU A 10 -32.44 -19.91 -7.74
C LEU A 10 -32.24 -18.47 -7.23
N ASN A 11 -30.97 -18.11 -7.06
CA ASN A 11 -30.41 -16.77 -6.83
C ASN A 11 -30.30 -16.30 -5.37
N SER A 12 -29.08 -16.39 -4.85
CA SER A 12 -28.23 -15.21 -4.62
C SER A 12 -26.79 -15.70 -4.40
N PRO A 13 -25.79 -15.34 -5.23
CA PRO A 13 -24.41 -15.43 -4.78
C PRO A 13 -24.25 -14.41 -3.65
N ASP A 14 -23.77 -14.89 -2.51
CA ASP A 14 -23.53 -14.06 -1.34
C ASP A 14 -22.74 -12.80 -1.70
N ILE A 15 -23.29 -11.68 -1.25
CA ILE A 15 -22.80 -10.33 -1.42
C ILE A 15 -21.36 -10.24 -0.89
N ASP A 16 -20.46 -9.84 -1.79
CA ASP A 16 -19.22 -9.09 -1.57
C ASP A 16 -18.80 -8.89 -0.10
N ASN A 17 -18.03 -9.81 0.44
CA ASN A 17 -16.95 -9.49 1.37
C ASN A 17 -15.69 -10.20 0.91
N ALA A 18 -15.22 -9.81 -0.27
CA ALA A 18 -13.82 -9.99 -0.58
C ALA A 18 -13.02 -8.95 0.22
N ASP A 19 -12.96 -9.13 1.55
CA ASP A 19 -11.76 -8.77 2.33
C ASP A 19 -10.65 -9.69 1.81
N THR A 20 -10.22 -9.46 0.57
CA THR A 20 -9.00 -10.05 0.07
C THR A 20 -7.92 -9.40 0.91
N PRO A 21 -7.21 -10.13 1.78
CA PRO A 21 -6.14 -9.53 2.57
C PRO A 21 -5.18 -8.89 1.57
N MET A 22 -5.00 -7.58 1.70
CA MET A 22 -4.11 -6.82 0.84
C MET A 22 -2.70 -7.38 0.99
N THR A 23 -2.30 -8.24 0.06
CA THR A 23 -1.07 -9.02 0.18
C THR A 23 0.08 -8.18 -0.39
N VAL A 24 0.85 -7.57 0.52
CA VAL A 24 2.04 -6.79 0.16
C VAL A 24 3.14 -7.72 -0.36
N LYS A 25 3.86 -7.29 -1.40
CA LYS A 25 4.95 -8.03 -2.02
C LYS A 25 6.19 -7.17 -2.20
N ASN A 26 7.30 -7.84 -2.45
CA ASN A 26 8.54 -7.17 -2.84
C ASN A 26 8.30 -6.28 -4.08
N ARG A 27 8.89 -5.08 -4.05
CA ARG A 27 8.77 -4.03 -5.09
C ARG A 27 7.43 -3.30 -5.14
N ASP A 28 6.48 -3.63 -4.27
CA ASP A 28 5.29 -2.82 -4.14
C ASP A 28 5.64 -1.42 -3.63
N PHE A 29 4.81 -0.44 -4.02
CA PHE A 29 4.79 0.85 -3.36
C PHE A 29 3.66 0.82 -2.35
N ILE A 30 3.92 1.26 -1.14
CA ILE A 30 2.96 1.20 -0.05
C ILE A 30 2.87 2.54 0.68
N PHE A 31 1.74 2.74 1.35
CA PHE A 31 1.51 3.86 2.23
C PHE A 31 1.49 3.35 3.67
N VAL A 32 2.43 3.83 4.48
CA VAL A 32 2.67 3.36 5.85
C VAL A 32 2.35 4.45 6.86
N GLU A 33 1.83 4.03 8.01
CA GLU A 33 1.53 4.90 9.15
C GLU A 33 2.29 4.45 10.40
N TYR A 34 3.13 5.35 10.92
CA TYR A 34 3.89 5.13 12.15
C TYR A 34 3.35 5.99 13.29
N HIS A 35 3.15 5.36 14.45
CA HIS A 35 2.71 6.03 15.67
C HIS A 35 3.91 6.18 16.61
N ILE A 36 4.46 7.40 16.71
CA ILE A 36 5.64 7.69 17.54
C ILE A 36 5.33 8.86 18.46
N ASN A 37 5.48 8.67 19.78
CA ASN A 37 5.31 9.72 20.80
C ASN A 37 4.00 10.54 20.64
N LYS A 38 2.86 9.85 20.46
CA LYS A 38 1.51 10.43 20.22
C LYS A 38 1.36 11.22 18.92
N LYS A 39 2.35 11.16 18.02
CA LYS A 39 2.27 11.73 16.67
C LYS A 39 2.12 10.59 15.65
N ILE A 40 1.35 10.87 14.62
CA ILE A 40 1.13 9.97 13.49
C ILE A 40 1.95 10.49 12.33
N TYR A 41 2.81 9.65 11.77
CA TYR A 41 3.63 9.95 10.61
C TYR A 41 3.20 9.05 9.46
N LYS A 42 2.98 9.64 8.28
CA LYS A 42 2.50 8.94 7.09
C LYS A 42 3.50 9.10 5.95
N TYR A 43 3.95 7.98 5.40
CA TYR A 43 4.96 7.95 4.35
C TYR A 43 4.56 7.04 3.19
N ALA A 44 5.01 7.41 1.99
CA ALA A 44 5.05 6.51 0.85
C ALA A 44 6.39 5.78 0.91
N ALA A 45 6.37 4.46 0.72
CA ALA A 45 7.57 3.64 0.80
C ALA A 45 7.60 2.59 -0.33
N HIS A 46 8.81 2.18 -0.70
CA HIS A 46 9.03 1.11 -1.67
C HIS A 46 9.52 -0.13 -0.92
N VAL A 47 8.83 -1.25 -1.10
CA VAL A 47 9.13 -2.51 -0.42
C VAL A 47 10.39 -3.12 -1.00
N ARG A 48 11.45 -3.20 -0.18
CA ARG A 48 12.72 -3.83 -0.56
C ARG A 48 12.73 -5.31 -0.23
N HIS A 49 12.14 -5.67 0.91
CA HIS A 49 12.02 -7.04 1.35
C HIS A 49 10.75 -7.22 2.19
N PHE A 50 10.09 -8.35 2.03
CA PHE A 50 8.96 -8.79 2.82
C PHE A 50 9.19 -10.24 3.24
N ASP A 51 9.17 -10.49 4.55
CA ASP A 51 9.25 -11.83 5.14
C ASP A 51 7.83 -12.30 5.49
N GLU A 52 7.31 -13.22 4.67
CA GLU A 52 5.97 -13.81 4.83
C GLU A 52 5.81 -14.58 6.15
N LYS A 53 6.90 -15.05 6.77
CA LYS A 53 6.86 -15.84 8.00
C LYS A 53 7.10 -14.99 9.25
N GLY A 54 7.97 -13.99 9.11
CA GLY A 54 8.32 -13.06 10.18
C GLY A 54 7.37 -11.88 10.32
N GLU A 55 6.48 -11.66 9.34
CA GLU A 55 5.59 -10.48 9.28
C GLU A 55 6.36 -9.14 9.26
N GLU A 56 7.65 -9.20 8.94
CA GLU A 56 8.56 -8.06 8.86
C GLU A 56 8.63 -7.54 7.43
N ILE A 57 8.64 -6.22 7.31
CA ILE A 57 8.80 -5.53 6.04
C ILE A 57 9.95 -4.53 6.14
N ARG A 58 10.84 -4.59 5.14
CA ARG A 58 11.89 -3.60 4.94
C ARG A 58 11.52 -2.69 3.79
N VAL A 59 11.48 -1.40 4.06
CA VAL A 59 11.04 -0.40 3.09
C VAL A 59 12.07 0.71 2.95
N THR A 60 12.06 1.37 1.80
CA THR A 60 12.78 2.63 1.59
C THR A 60 11.77 3.75 1.41
N SER A 61 11.91 4.82 2.19
CA SER A 61 11.00 5.97 2.14
C SER A 61 11.12 6.72 0.80
N LEU A 62 9.98 7.21 0.31
CA LEU A 62 9.91 8.09 -0.85
C LEU A 62 9.87 9.54 -0.38
N LYS A 63 10.71 10.37 -1.01
CA LYS A 63 10.74 11.82 -0.80
C LYS A 63 9.92 12.53 -1.87
N ILE A 64 8.93 13.31 -1.44
CA ILE A 64 8.15 14.20 -2.30
C ILE A 64 9.08 15.19 -3.02
N SER A 65 8.81 15.42 -4.31
CA SER A 65 9.65 16.25 -5.19
C SER A 65 8.86 17.30 -5.96
N ASN A 66 7.55 17.44 -5.70
CA ASN A 66 6.69 18.50 -6.19
C ASN A 66 5.63 18.88 -5.14
N GLU A 67 5.03 20.05 -5.28
CA GLU A 67 3.99 20.54 -4.37
C GLU A 67 2.68 19.74 -4.48
N ASP A 68 2.39 19.16 -5.65
CA ASP A 68 1.14 18.41 -5.88
C ASP A 68 1.10 17.03 -5.21
N GLY A 69 2.19 16.58 -4.57
CA GLY A 69 2.24 15.27 -3.91
C GLY A 69 2.12 14.07 -4.85
N THR A 70 2.49 14.24 -6.12
CA THR A 70 2.40 13.17 -7.15
C THR A 70 3.76 12.66 -7.61
N LEU A 71 4.83 13.41 -7.40
CA LEU A 71 6.16 13.12 -7.91
C LEU A 71 7.14 12.86 -6.76
N PHE A 72 7.82 11.72 -6.81
CA PHE A 72 8.65 11.23 -5.72
C PHE A 72 10.02 10.77 -6.20
N LYS A 73 10.96 10.68 -5.26
CA LYS A 73 12.23 9.97 -5.41
C LYS A 73 12.37 8.95 -4.31
N ILE A 74 12.97 7.82 -4.62
CA ILE A 74 13.42 6.89 -3.57
C ILE A 74 14.60 7.56 -2.84
N ASN A 75 14.53 7.59 -1.51
CA ASN A 75 15.62 8.05 -0.66
C ASN A 75 16.39 6.83 -0.13
N GLU A 76 17.40 6.36 -0.85
CA GLU A 76 18.11 5.10 -0.51
C GLU A 76 18.80 5.10 0.86
N ASN A 77 19.06 6.29 1.42
CA ASN A 77 19.64 6.44 2.75
C ASN A 77 18.60 6.33 3.88
N ASP A 78 17.32 6.28 3.54
CA ASP A 78 16.19 6.24 4.47
C ASP A 78 15.47 4.91 4.33
N MET A 79 16.03 3.92 5.03
CA MET A 79 15.49 2.57 5.12
C MET A 79 14.93 2.35 6.52
N SER A 80 13.75 1.71 6.57
CA SER A 80 13.08 1.38 7.81
C SER A 80 12.61 -0.07 7.77
N ASP A 81 12.78 -0.74 8.90
CA ASP A 81 12.16 -2.04 9.18
C ASP A 81 10.88 -1.79 9.98
N GLY A 82 9.81 -2.52 9.64
CA GLY A 82 8.51 -2.37 10.27
C GLY A 82 7.68 -3.64 10.17
N LYS A 83 6.43 -3.55 10.63
CA LYS A 83 5.45 -4.63 10.49
C LYS A 83 4.53 -4.35 9.32
N TRP A 84 4.11 -5.39 8.61
CA TRP A 84 3.16 -5.23 7.50
C TRP A 84 1.85 -4.57 7.92
N GLU A 85 1.41 -4.78 9.17
CA GLU A 85 0.20 -4.18 9.78
C GLU A 85 0.22 -2.64 9.77
N GLN A 86 1.41 -2.03 9.69
CA GLN A 86 1.58 -0.58 9.59
C GLN A 86 1.29 -0.05 8.17
N THR A 87 1.06 -0.96 7.21
CA THR A 87 0.70 -0.64 5.83
C THR A 87 -0.79 -0.34 5.74
N LEU A 88 -1.13 0.90 5.43
CA LEU A 88 -2.51 1.33 5.21
C LEU A 88 -3.03 0.91 3.84
N THR A 89 -2.22 1.04 2.78
CA THR A 89 -2.64 0.69 1.42
C THR A 89 -1.43 0.41 0.49
N ILE A 90 -1.64 -0.41 -0.54
CA ILE A 90 -0.70 -0.54 -1.67
C ILE A 90 -1.00 0.61 -2.63
N LEU A 91 0.02 1.43 -2.87
CA LEU A 91 -0.03 2.50 -3.84
C LEU A 91 -0.01 1.93 -5.27
N PRO A 92 -0.70 2.56 -6.23
CA PRO A 92 -0.63 2.15 -7.62
C PRO A 92 0.81 2.20 -8.13
N VAL A 93 1.14 1.34 -9.10
CA VAL A 93 2.46 1.36 -9.75
C VAL A 93 2.70 2.76 -10.35
N PRO A 94 3.76 3.47 -9.95
CA PRO A 94 4.05 4.80 -10.46
C PRO A 94 4.63 4.74 -11.87
N ASN A 95 4.39 5.80 -12.65
CA ASN A 95 5.12 6.02 -13.89
C ASN A 95 6.53 6.50 -13.58
N ILE A 96 7.54 5.87 -14.19
CA ILE A 96 8.94 6.27 -14.01
C ILE A 96 9.27 7.41 -14.97
N CYS A 97 9.79 8.51 -14.44
CA CYS A 97 10.23 9.68 -15.20
C CYS A 97 11.70 9.96 -14.95
N MET A 98 12.48 10.15 -16.02
CA MET A 98 13.88 10.55 -15.93
C MET A 98 13.99 12.07 -16.10
N LYS A 99 14.72 12.76 -15.23
CA LYS A 99 15.18 14.15 -15.45
C LYS A 99 16.69 14.20 -15.29
N GLY A 100 17.41 14.24 -16.41
CA GLY A 100 18.85 13.98 -16.43
C GLY A 100 19.15 12.59 -15.88
N ASN A 101 20.11 12.48 -14.95
CA ASN A 101 20.49 11.21 -14.32
C ASN A 101 19.64 10.85 -13.09
N ARG A 102 18.53 11.55 -12.85
CA ARG A 102 17.68 11.35 -11.67
C ARG A 102 16.39 10.65 -12.06
N VAL A 103 16.10 9.55 -11.35
CA VAL A 103 14.86 8.78 -11.46
C VAL A 103 13.79 9.40 -10.56
N PHE A 104 12.58 9.56 -11.08
CA PHE A 104 11.40 9.98 -10.35
C PHE A 104 10.26 8.99 -10.55
N TYR A 105 9.41 8.87 -9.54
CA TYR A 105 8.25 8.00 -9.50
C TYR A 105 7.00 8.89 -9.43
N LYS A 106 6.19 8.87 -10.48
CA LYS A 106 4.97 9.69 -10.58
C LYS A 106 3.74 8.82 -10.33
N PHE A 107 3.05 9.05 -9.21
CA PHE A 107 1.78 8.41 -8.94
C PHE A 107 0.63 9.12 -9.70
N PRO A 108 -0.41 8.38 -10.10
CA PRO A 108 -1.56 8.92 -10.82
C PRO A 108 -2.43 9.85 -9.98
N LYS A 109 -2.38 9.73 -8.65
CA LYS A 109 -3.09 10.57 -7.68
C LYS A 109 -2.12 11.12 -6.63
N PRO A 110 -2.40 12.29 -6.06
CA PRO A 110 -1.65 12.80 -4.91
C PRO A 110 -1.64 11.79 -3.76
N VAL A 111 -0.49 11.63 -3.11
CA VAL A 111 -0.35 10.84 -1.89
C VAL A 111 -0.29 11.80 -0.70
N ASP A 112 -1.20 11.66 0.24
CA ASP A 112 -1.30 12.57 1.40
C ASP A 112 -0.29 12.18 2.49
N LEU A 113 0.87 12.81 2.46
CA LEU A 113 2.00 12.52 3.35
C LEU A 113 2.06 13.49 4.51
N PHE A 114 2.70 13.06 5.60
CA PHE A 114 2.95 13.91 6.76
C PHE A 114 3.93 15.05 6.46
N GLU A 115 4.97 14.78 5.66
CA GLU A 115 5.92 15.80 5.20
C GLU A 115 5.46 16.36 3.85
N LYS A 116 5.00 17.62 3.85
CA LYS A 116 4.77 18.44 2.64
C LYS A 116 5.76 19.59 2.61
#